data_AF-A0A529FA96-F1
#
_entry.id   AF-A0A529FA96-F1
#
_cell.length_a   1.000
_cell.length_b   1.000
_cell.length_c   1.000
_cell.angle_alpha   90.00
_cell.angle_beta   90.00
_cell.angle_gamma   90.00
#
_symmetry.space_group_name_H-M   'P 1'
#
loop_
_entity.id
_entity.type
_entity.pdbx_description
1 polymer ?
#
loop_
_entity_poly.entity_id
_entity_poly.type
_entity_poly.pdbx_seq_one_letter_code
_entity_poly.pdbx_strand_id
1 'polypeptide(L)'
;RYGVNRHTVRSAIAALVQEGVLRAEQGRGTFVLSRKRLSYPIGARTRFSTGLQGQTSERHIALLASSVEPASRRIADALKLARGAALLCLETRGEA
;
A
#
# COMPACT_ATOMS: atom_id res chain seq x y z
N ARG A 1 5.77 -18.45 -29.32
CA ARG A 1 4.66 -17.50 -29.62
C ARG A 1 3.36 -18.16 -29.15
N TYR A 2 2.51 -17.48 -28.38
CA TYR A 2 1.45 -18.07 -27.52
C TYR A 2 0.27 -18.82 -28.21
N GLY A 3 0.32 -19.11 -29.52
CA GLY A 3 -0.76 -19.85 -30.20
C GLY A 3 -2.14 -19.18 -30.25
N VAL A 4 -2.26 -17.91 -29.84
CA VAL A 4 -3.53 -17.16 -29.77
C VAL A 4 -3.73 -16.19 -30.94
N ASN A 5 -4.99 -15.78 -31.15
CA ASN A 5 -5.35 -14.77 -32.14
C ASN A 5 -4.72 -13.41 -31.81
N ARG A 6 -4.30 -12.66 -32.85
CA ARG A 6 -3.73 -11.31 -32.69
C ARG A 6 -4.64 -10.34 -31.95
N HIS A 7 -5.95 -10.50 -32.07
CA HIS A 7 -6.93 -9.65 -31.38
C HIS A 7 -6.92 -9.91 -29.89
N THR A 8 -6.78 -11.17 -29.46
CA THR A 8 -6.69 -11.55 -28.05
C THR A 8 -5.49 -10.88 -27.37
N VAL A 9 -4.33 -10.91 -28.03
CA VAL A 9 -3.12 -10.24 -27.54
C VAL A 9 -3.32 -8.72 -27.48
N ARG A 10 -3.93 -8.14 -28.51
CA ARG A 10 -4.20 -6.69 -28.57
C ARG A 10 -5.18 -6.26 -27.48
N SER A 11 -6.23 -7.03 -27.22
CA SER A 11 -7.21 -6.76 -26.15
C SER A 11 -6.57 -6.84 -24.77
N ALA A 12 -5.72 -7.84 -24.52
CA ALA A 12 -4.98 -7.94 -23.26
C ALA A 12 -4.02 -6.75 -23.05
N ILE A 13 -3.30 -6.34 -24.09
CA ILE A 13 -2.42 -5.16 -24.04
C ILE A 13 -3.26 -3.90 -23.79
N ALA A 14 -4.40 -3.74 -24.44
CA ALA A 14 -5.27 -2.58 -24.25
C ALA A 14 -5.80 -2.51 -22.80
N ALA A 15 -6.20 -3.65 -22.21
CA ALA A 15 -6.62 -3.71 -20.81
C ALA A 15 -5.49 -3.26 -19.86
N LEU A 16 -4.27 -3.76 -20.07
CA LEU A 16 -3.10 -3.38 -19.27
C LEU A 16 -2.69 -1.90 -19.46
N VAL A 17 -2.98 -1.31 -20.61
CA VAL A 17 -2.82 0.14 -20.84
C VAL A 17 -3.89 0.93 -20.07
N GLN A 18 -5.14 0.46 -20.06
CA GLN A 18 -6.22 1.09 -19.28
C GLN A 18 -5.96 1.01 -17.77
N GLU A 19 -5.41 -0.10 -17.28
CA GLU A 19 -4.97 -0.27 -15.88
C GLU A 19 -3.72 0.56 -15.51
N GLY A 20 -3.10 1.24 -16.48
CA GLY A 20 -1.92 2.08 -16.26
C GLY A 20 -0.64 1.30 -16.00
N VAL A 21 -0.60 0.00 -16.32
CA VAL A 21 0.58 -0.86 -16.18
C VAL A 21 1.47 -0.80 -17.42
N LEU A 22 0.88 -0.54 -18.58
CA LEU A 22 1.58 -0.38 -19.85
C LEU A 22 1.31 1.00 -20.48
N ARG A 23 2.26 1.48 -21.29
CA ARG A 23 2.07 2.62 -22.17
C ARG A 23 2.34 2.21 -23.61
N ALA A 24 1.37 2.38 -24.48
CA ALA A 24 1.55 2.23 -25.91
C ALA A 24 2.06 3.55 -26.51
N GLU A 25 3.13 3.50 -27.29
CA GLU A 25 3.64 4.62 -28.07
C GLU A 25 3.55 4.28 -29.56
N GLN A 26 2.86 5.13 -30.31
CA GLN A 26 2.66 4.94 -31.75
C GLN A 26 4.02 4.85 -32.47
N GLY A 27 4.20 3.78 -33.26
CA GLY A 27 5.44 3.54 -34.02
C GLY A 27 6.64 3.05 -33.18
N ARG A 28 6.52 3.00 -31.84
CA ARG A 28 7.63 2.61 -30.94
C ARG A 28 7.35 1.34 -30.13
N GLY A 29 6.08 0.93 -30.03
CA GLY A 29 5.67 -0.31 -29.37
C GLY A 29 4.99 -0.09 -28.02
N THR A 30 5.01 -1.10 -27.15
CA THR A 30 4.39 -1.07 -25.82
C THR A 30 5.46 -1.20 -24.75
N PHE A 31 5.45 -0.30 -23.77
CA PHE A 31 6.43 -0.23 -22.69
C PHE A 31 5.77 -0.44 -21.34
N VAL A 32 6.51 -1.03 -20.40
CA VAL A 32 6.06 -1.17 -19.01
C VAL A 32 6.16 0.18 -18.31
N LEU A 33 5.05 0.63 -17.72
CA LEU A 33 5.06 1.76 -16.80
C LEU A 33 5.58 1.25 -15.46
N SER A 34 6.80 1.64 -15.11
CA SER A 34 7.31 1.38 -13.75
C SER A 34 6.42 2.17 -12.78
N ARG A 35 5.64 1.48 -11.94
CA ARG A 35 4.91 2.13 -10.84
C ARG A 35 5.90 2.99 -10.08
N LYS A 36 5.52 4.25 -9.78
CA LYS A 36 6.28 5.09 -8.85
C LYS A 36 6.48 4.28 -7.57
N ARG A 37 7.73 3.89 -7.29
CA ARG A 37 8.06 3.26 -6.02
C ARG A 37 7.83 4.31 -4.95
N LEU A 38 6.93 4.02 -4.03
CA LEU A 38 6.73 4.85 -2.86
C LEU A 38 8.01 4.77 -2.02
N SER A 39 8.67 5.91 -1.84
CA SER A 39 9.78 6.05 -0.91
C SER A 39 9.19 6.14 0.50
N TYR A 40 9.35 5.09 1.29
CA TYR A 40 8.92 5.06 2.69
C TYR A 40 10.14 5.09 3.61
N PRO A 41 10.63 6.30 3.98
CA PRO A 41 11.81 6.41 4.82
C PRO A 41 11.49 5.92 6.24
N ILE A 42 12.11 4.83 6.68
CA ILE A 42 11.99 4.32 8.06
C ILE A 42 13.06 5.03 8.92
N GLY A 43 12.66 6.11 9.60
CA GLY A 43 13.42 6.78 10.66
C GLY A 43 12.75 6.71 12.04
N ALA A 44 13.36 7.34 13.06
CA ALA A 44 12.95 7.25 14.47
C ALA A 44 11.51 7.72 14.78
N ARG A 45 10.89 8.52 13.90
CA ARG A 45 9.50 9.00 14.01
C ARG A 45 8.77 8.95 12.67
N THR A 46 8.75 7.78 12.04
CA THR A 46 8.03 7.60 10.77
C THR A 46 6.53 7.45 11.02
N ARG A 47 5.73 8.40 10.55
CA ARG A 47 4.27 8.27 10.47
C ARG A 47 3.88 7.88 9.06
N PHE A 48 2.94 6.94 8.90
CA PHE A 48 2.45 6.52 7.58
C PHE A 48 1.99 7.72 6.73
N SER A 49 1.20 8.62 7.33
CA SER A 49 0.72 9.84 6.68
C SER A 49 1.85 10.76 6.23
N THR A 50 2.90 10.96 7.04
CA THR A 50 4.03 11.84 6.68
C THR A 50 5.00 11.17 5.70
N GLY A 51 5.26 9.86 5.82
CA GLY A 51 6.22 9.14 4.97
C GLY A 51 5.82 9.08 3.49
N LEU A 52 4.52 9.20 3.20
CA LEU A 52 3.95 9.15 1.85
C LEU A 52 3.55 10.54 1.30
N GLN A 53 3.89 11.60 2.02
CA GLN A 53 3.52 12.97 1.65
C GLN A 53 4.13 13.37 0.31
N GLY A 54 3.29 13.86 -0.61
CA GLY A 54 3.69 14.28 -1.96
C GLY A 54 3.94 13.13 -2.96
N GLN A 55 3.71 11.87 -2.57
CA GLN A 55 3.96 10.71 -3.43
C GLN A 55 2.68 10.02 -3.95
N THR A 56 1.54 10.27 -3.31
CA THR A 56 0.20 9.79 -3.72
C THR A 56 -0.88 10.85 -3.46
N SER A 57 -1.92 10.87 -4.29
CA SER A 57 -3.00 11.85 -4.27
C SER A 57 -4.09 11.53 -3.23
N GLU A 58 -4.31 10.27 -2.90
CA GLU A 58 -5.29 9.84 -1.90
C GLU A 58 -4.61 8.93 -0.87
N ARG A 59 -4.77 9.27 0.42
CA ARG A 59 -4.19 8.52 1.54
C ARG A 59 -5.29 8.13 2.50
N HIS A 60 -5.67 6.87 2.37
CA HIS A 60 -6.53 6.07 3.23
C HIS A 60 -5.95 5.64 4.55
N ILE A 61 -6.67 5.73 5.66
CA ILE A 61 -6.50 4.72 6.72
C ILE A 61 -7.85 4.06 6.93
N ALA A 62 -7.91 2.76 6.63
CA ALA A 62 -9.05 1.93 6.98
C ALA A 62 -8.83 1.35 8.39
N LEU A 63 -9.76 1.63 9.31
CA LEU A 63 -9.81 0.96 10.61
C LEU A 63 -10.41 -0.43 10.41
N LEU A 64 -9.64 -1.46 10.72
CA LEU A 64 -10.06 -2.86 10.60
C LEU A 64 -10.70 -3.36 11.90
N ALA A 65 -10.11 -3.01 13.03
CA ALA A 65 -10.61 -3.36 14.35
C ALA A 65 -10.17 -2.33 15.40
N SER A 66 -10.98 -2.18 16.44
CA SER A 66 -10.62 -1.47 17.66
C SER A 66 -11.16 -2.20 18.88
N SER A 67 -10.37 -2.25 19.94
CA SER A 67 -10.75 -2.89 21.20
C SER A 67 -10.06 -2.20 22.38
N VAL A 68 -10.66 -2.37 23.56
CA VAL A 68 -10.03 -2.02 24.83
C VAL A 68 -9.69 -3.31 25.55
N GLU A 69 -8.40 -3.53 25.79
CA GLU A 69 -7.89 -4.79 26.32
C GLU A 69 -6.91 -4.56 27.46
N PRO A 70 -6.83 -5.46 28.46
CA PRO A 70 -5.84 -5.36 29.52
C PRO A 70 -4.43 -5.61 28.97
N ALA A 71 -3.48 -4.77 29.39
CA ALA A 71 -2.08 -4.90 29.01
C ALA A 71 -1.50 -6.25 29.45
N SER A 72 -1.08 -7.07 28.48
CA SER A 72 -0.24 -8.24 28.75
C SER A 72 1.10 -7.80 29.37
N ARG A 73 1.78 -8.72 30.09
CA ARG A 73 3.06 -8.42 30.76
C ARG A 73 4.07 -7.76 29.80
N ARG A 74 4.25 -8.32 28.61
CA ARG A 74 5.20 -7.81 27.62
C ARG A 74 4.87 -6.39 27.15
N ILE A 75 3.59 -6.09 26.95
CA ILE A 75 3.15 -4.78 26.48
C ILE A 75 3.23 -3.75 27.62
N ALA A 76 2.82 -4.13 28.83
CA ALA A 76 2.92 -3.28 30.01
C ALA A 76 4.38 -2.86 30.27
N ASP A 77 5.32 -3.80 30.22
CA ASP A 77 6.75 -3.53 30.42
C ASP A 77 7.29 -2.60 29.30
N ALA A 78 6.93 -2.84 28.04
CA ALA A 78 7.37 -2.04 26.90
C ALA A 78 6.83 -0.60 26.92
N LEU A 79 5.57 -0.43 27.31
CA LEU A 79 4.90 0.86 27.42
C LEU A 79 5.11 1.56 28.78
N LYS A 80 5.79 0.90 29.72
CA LYS A 80 5.99 1.36 31.11
C LYS A 80 4.67 1.64 31.84
N LEU A 81 3.71 0.74 31.69
CA LEU A 81 2.39 0.82 32.32
C LEU A 81 2.24 -0.25 33.41
N ALA A 82 1.25 -0.08 34.29
CA ALA A 82 0.87 -1.10 35.25
C ALA A 82 0.34 -2.36 34.53
N ARG A 83 0.57 -3.53 35.12
CA ARG A 83 0.01 -4.79 34.59
C ARG A 83 -1.51 -4.72 34.56
N GLY A 84 -2.11 -5.17 33.46
CA GLY A 84 -3.56 -5.13 33.27
C GLY A 84 -4.15 -3.74 33.03
N ALA A 85 -3.31 -2.69 32.86
CA ALA A 85 -3.80 -1.37 32.47
C ALA A 85 -4.61 -1.47 31.16
N ALA A 86 -5.73 -0.74 31.07
CA ALA A 86 -6.55 -0.73 29.87
C ALA A 86 -5.81 -0.05 28.71
N LEU A 87 -5.71 -0.74 27.58
CA LEU A 87 -5.07 -0.26 26.36
C LEU A 87 -6.09 -0.15 25.25
N LEU A 88 -5.98 0.90 24.44
CA LEU A 88 -6.66 0.97 23.14
C LEU A 88 -5.80 0.24 22.10
N CYS A 89 -6.31 -0.87 21.56
CA CYS A 89 -5.71 -1.57 20.44
C CYS A 89 -6.39 -1.13 19.15
N LEU A 90 -5.61 -0.79 18.13
CA LEU A 90 -6.11 -0.37 16.81
C LEU A 90 -5.41 -1.21 15.72
N GLU A 91 -6.20 -1.87 14.90
CA GLU A 91 -5.72 -2.50 13.66
C GLU A 91 -6.12 -1.62 12.48
N THR A 92 -5.14 -1.19 11.70
CA THR A 92 -5.37 -0.26 10.60
C THR A 92 -4.63 -0.71 9.34
N ARG A 93 -5.23 -0.45 8.17
CA ARG A 93 -4.59 -0.60 6.87
C ARG A 93 -4.46 0.76 6.20
N GLY A 94 -3.23 1.14 5.91
CA GLY A 94 -2.95 2.30 5.08
C GLY A 94 -3.10 1.98 3.60
N GLU A 95 -3.82 2.81 2.85
CA GLU A 95 -3.99 2.70 1.40
C GLU A 95 -3.45 3.97 0.73
N ALA A 96 -2.58 3.79 -0.27
CA ALA A 96 -1.80 4.86 -0.91
C ALA A 96 -1.45 4.51 -2.36
#